data_AF-A0A820M692-F1
#
_entry.id   AF-A0A820M692-F1
#
_cell.length_a   1.000
_cell.length_b   1.000
_cell.length_c   1.000
_cell.angle_alpha   90.00
_cell.angle_beta   90.00
_cell.angle_gamma   90.00
#
_symmetry.space_group_name_H-M   'P 1'
#
loop_
_entity.id
_entity.type
_entity.pdbx_description
1 polymer ?
#
loop_
_entity_poly.entity_id
_entity_poly.type
_entity_poly.pdbx_seq_one_letter_code
_entity_poly.pdbx_strand_id
1 'polypeptide(L)'
;MSSYKILLENVTHFIERMVDKIWEIEYREPKQIFEFIIKIINQAKKRGSNTYMDSLFRSLNRTVLFELSRKIDSIGDQMITLDALHRLANNRQLIFTDSNQDAEFFGCLCYCLIILIDETGSKQSNDESRSTWYHRLDSPVSTMQP
;
A
#
# COMPACT_ATOMS: atom_id res chain seq x y z
N MET A 1 -25.74 25.28 11.06
CA MET A 1 -25.27 23.89 11.33
C MET A 1 -25.68 22.88 10.25
N SER A 2 -26.88 22.96 9.66
CA SER A 2 -27.36 22.02 8.62
C SER A 2 -26.50 21.98 7.33
N SER A 3 -26.12 23.13 6.76
CA SER A 3 -25.38 23.18 5.48
C SER A 3 -23.98 22.52 5.51
N TYR A 4 -23.24 22.66 6.62
CA TYR A 4 -21.92 22.02 6.75
C TYR A 4 -22.02 20.49 6.82
N LYS A 5 -23.04 19.97 7.50
CA LYS A 5 -23.27 18.52 7.58
C LYS A 5 -23.58 17.93 6.20
N ILE A 6 -24.46 18.58 5.44
CA ILE A 6 -24.80 18.19 4.06
C ILE A 6 -23.55 18.22 3.17
N LEU A 7 -22.74 19.29 3.27
CA LEU A 7 -21.49 19.37 2.53
C LEU A 7 -20.53 18.23 2.89
N LEU A 8 -20.34 17.95 4.18
CA LEU A 8 -19.44 16.89 4.62
C LEU A 8 -19.91 15.50 4.18
N GLU A 9 -21.22 15.25 4.21
CA GLU A 9 -21.82 14.03 3.69
C GLU A 9 -21.54 13.86 2.19
N ASN A 10 -21.84 14.89 1.39
CA ASN A 10 -21.59 14.86 -0.05
C ASN A 10 -20.09 14.68 -0.38
N VAL A 11 -19.21 15.36 0.35
CA VAL A 11 -17.76 15.23 0.17
C VAL A 11 -17.29 13.82 0.56
N THR A 12 -17.81 13.26 1.65
CA THR A 12 -17.46 11.89 2.07
C THR A 12 -17.91 10.88 1.02
N HIS A 13 -19.15 10.99 0.54
CA HIS A 13 -19.67 10.11 -0.50
C HIS A 13 -18.88 10.23 -1.81
N PHE A 14 -18.51 11.45 -2.19
CA PHE A 14 -17.64 11.70 -3.33
C PHE A 14 -16.28 11.02 -3.17
N ILE A 15 -15.64 11.14 -2.00
CA ILE A 15 -14.37 10.47 -1.69
C ILE A 15 -14.49 8.95 -1.83
N GLU A 16 -15.54 8.34 -1.26
CA GLU A 16 -15.75 6.89 -1.37
C GLU A 16 -15.81 6.45 -2.84
N ARG A 17 -16.59 7.16 -3.67
CA ARG A 17 -16.70 6.89 -5.10
C ARG A 17 -15.40 7.16 -5.87
N MET A 18 -14.67 8.22 -5.52
CA MET A 18 -13.36 8.49 -6.11
C MET A 18 -12.39 7.35 -5.84
N VAL A 19 -12.33 6.87 -4.59
CA VAL A 19 -11.46 5.76 -4.20
C VAL A 19 -11.85 4.49 -4.94
N ASP A 20 -13.14 4.19 -5.05
CA ASP A 20 -13.59 3.03 -5.84
C ASP A 20 -13.11 3.12 -7.29
N LYS A 21 -13.17 4.31 -7.90
CA LYS A 21 -12.70 4.52 -9.28
C LYS A 21 -11.19 4.37 -9.42
N ILE A 22 -10.40 4.78 -8.43
CA ILE A 22 -8.94 4.55 -8.44
C ILE A 22 -8.63 3.06 -8.61
N TRP A 23 -9.33 2.21 -7.85
CA TRP A 23 -9.14 0.76 -7.88
C TRP A 23 -9.60 0.15 -9.21
N GLU A 24 -10.71 0.62 -9.78
CA GLU A 24 -11.23 0.10 -11.05
C GLU A 24 -10.37 0.43 -12.27
N ILE A 25 -9.83 1.64 -12.35
CA ILE A 25 -9.13 2.13 -13.56
C ILE A 25 -7.61 2.13 -13.41
N GLU A 26 -7.09 1.64 -12.28
CA GLU A 26 -5.68 1.73 -11.91
C GLU A 26 -5.15 3.17 -12.05
N TYR A 27 -5.77 4.10 -11.34
CA TYR A 27 -5.42 5.52 -11.46
C TYR A 27 -3.94 5.77 -11.12
N ARG A 28 -3.23 6.48 -12.00
CA ARG A 28 -1.76 6.61 -11.93
C ARG A 28 -1.25 7.58 -10.87
N GLU A 29 -2.08 8.52 -10.40
CA GLU A 29 -1.66 9.59 -9.47
C GLU A 29 -2.47 9.64 -8.15
N PRO A 30 -2.56 8.52 -7.39
CA PRO A 30 -3.37 8.43 -6.17
C PRO A 30 -2.95 9.42 -5.06
N LYS A 31 -1.73 9.97 -5.14
CA LYS A 31 -1.17 10.95 -4.20
C LYS A 31 -2.09 12.14 -3.93
N GLN A 32 -2.67 12.72 -4.99
CA GLN A 32 -3.53 13.91 -4.84
C GLN A 32 -4.79 13.58 -4.03
N ILE A 33 -5.30 12.36 -4.20
CA ILE A 33 -6.49 11.86 -3.51
C ILE A 33 -6.16 11.57 -2.05
N PHE A 34 -5.02 10.94 -1.78
CA PHE A 34 -4.50 10.77 -0.43
C PHE A 34 -4.42 12.11 0.31
N GLU A 35 -3.75 13.12 -0.28
CA GLU A 35 -3.60 14.44 0.33
C GLU A 35 -4.95 15.15 0.54
N PHE A 36 -5.88 14.99 -0.39
CA PHE A 36 -7.22 15.52 -0.28
C PHE A 36 -7.97 14.91 0.92
N ILE A 37 -7.95 13.59 1.06
CA ILE A 37 -8.60 12.89 2.18
C ILE A 37 -8.00 13.32 3.53
N ILE A 38 -6.67 13.42 3.63
CA ILE A 38 -5.98 13.93 4.84
C ILE A 38 -6.48 15.34 5.21
N LYS A 39 -6.62 16.24 4.23
CA LYS A 39 -7.12 17.61 4.45
C LYS A 39 -8.55 17.59 4.97
N ILE A 40 -9.42 16.76 4.40
CA ILE A 40 -10.83 16.65 4.83
C ILE A 40 -10.92 16.08 6.26
N ILE A 41 -10.18 15.02 6.58
CA ILE A 41 -10.12 14.46 7.95
C ILE A 41 -9.69 15.53 8.96
N ASN A 42 -8.61 16.27 8.66
CA ASN A 42 -8.12 17.32 9.55
C ASN A 42 -9.14 18.45 9.74
N GLN A 43 -9.89 18.81 8.70
CA GLN A 43 -10.96 19.80 8.81
C GLN A 43 -12.15 19.28 9.61
N ALA A 44 -12.58 18.04 9.39
CA ALA A 44 -13.67 17.40 10.12
C ALA A 44 -13.35 17.32 11.63
N LYS A 45 -12.13 16.89 11.98
CA LYS A 45 -11.62 16.87 13.37
C LYS A 45 -11.66 18.27 14.02
N LYS A 46 -11.14 19.30 13.34
CA LYS A 46 -11.16 20.69 13.84
C LYS A 46 -12.57 21.22 14.09
N ARG A 47 -13.57 20.70 13.37
CA ARG A 47 -14.98 21.09 13.50
C ARG A 47 -15.76 20.21 14.48
N GLY A 48 -15.11 19.23 15.12
CA GLY A 48 -15.75 18.29 16.04
C GLY A 48 -16.78 17.36 15.37
N SER A 49 -16.69 17.17 14.05
CA SER A 49 -17.60 16.29 13.32
C SER A 49 -17.05 14.88 13.27
N ASN A 50 -17.70 13.96 14.00
CA ASN A 50 -17.28 12.55 14.05
C ASN A 50 -18.14 11.61 13.21
N THR A 51 -19.28 12.07 12.69
CA THR A 51 -20.30 11.23 12.04
C THR A 51 -19.78 10.48 10.81
N TYR A 52 -18.86 11.07 10.06
CA TYR A 52 -18.34 10.51 8.80
C TYR A 52 -16.87 10.08 8.91
N MET A 53 -16.30 10.09 10.12
CA MET A 53 -14.88 9.82 10.32
C MET A 53 -14.49 8.41 9.92
N ASP A 54 -15.32 7.41 10.22
CA ASP A 54 -15.06 6.02 9.88
C ASP A 54 -14.99 5.82 8.35
N SER A 55 -15.91 6.44 7.59
CA SER A 55 -15.89 6.43 6.12
C SER A 55 -14.65 7.11 5.54
N LEU A 56 -14.24 8.25 6.13
CA LEU A 56 -13.04 8.97 5.69
C LEU A 56 -11.77 8.16 5.98
N PHE A 57 -11.66 7.53 7.16
CA PHE A 57 -10.54 6.66 7.50
C PHE A 57 -10.51 5.41 6.62
N ARG A 58 -11.66 4.76 6.36
CA ARG A 58 -11.74 3.63 5.43
C ARG A 58 -11.30 4.01 4.02
N SER A 59 -11.68 5.20 3.55
CA SER A 59 -11.25 5.71 2.24
C SER A 59 -9.74 6.01 2.22
N LEU A 60 -9.20 6.56 3.29
CA LEU A 60 -7.75 6.78 3.45
C LEU A 60 -7.00 5.44 3.42
N ASN A 61 -7.45 4.46 4.20
CA ASN A 61 -6.88 3.12 4.28
C ASN A 61 -6.85 2.44 2.91
N ARG A 62 -7.97 2.45 2.20
CA ARG A 62 -8.08 1.92 0.84
C ARG A 62 -7.15 2.63 -0.15
N THR A 63 -6.93 3.94 0.02
CA THR A 63 -5.99 4.69 -0.83
C THR A 63 -4.54 4.29 -0.54
N VAL A 64 -4.16 4.16 0.74
CA VAL A 64 -2.81 3.68 1.13
C VAL A 64 -2.56 2.27 0.60
N LEU A 65 -3.52 1.36 0.77
CA LEU A 65 -3.40 -0.01 0.28
C LEU A 65 -3.27 -0.04 -1.24
N PHE A 66 -4.04 0.78 -1.96
CA PHE A 66 -3.91 0.89 -3.41
C PHE A 66 -2.50 1.32 -3.82
N GLU A 67 -1.93 2.33 -3.16
CA GLU A 67 -0.58 2.82 -3.48
C GLU A 67 0.49 1.74 -3.28
N LEU A 68 0.37 0.94 -2.21
CA LEU A 68 1.37 -0.06 -1.83
C LEU A 68 1.17 -1.43 -2.49
N SER A 69 -0.04 -1.76 -2.96
CA SER A 69 -0.33 -3.05 -3.58
C SER A 69 -0.02 -3.11 -5.08
N ARG A 70 0.45 -2.00 -5.68
CA ARG A 70 0.77 -1.95 -7.11
C ARG A 70 2.02 -2.77 -7.42
N LYS A 71 2.01 -3.42 -8.59
CA LYS A 71 3.15 -4.17 -9.09
C LYS A 71 4.35 -3.24 -9.33
N ILE A 72 5.54 -3.73 -8.98
CA ILE A 72 6.79 -2.99 -9.13
C ILE A 72 7.58 -3.57 -10.31
N ASP A 73 7.22 -3.12 -11.51
CA ASP A 73 7.79 -3.60 -12.77
C ASP A 73 8.93 -2.70 -13.28
N SER A 74 9.02 -1.45 -12.82
CA SER A 74 10.04 -0.48 -13.23
C SER A 74 10.68 0.30 -12.07
N ILE A 75 11.80 0.98 -12.34
CA ILE A 75 12.41 1.94 -11.40
C ILE A 75 11.43 3.08 -11.07
N GLY A 76 10.62 3.49 -12.06
CA GLY A 76 9.56 4.48 -11.84
C GLY A 76 8.55 4.01 -10.79
N ASP A 77 8.11 2.75 -10.88
CA ASP A 77 7.19 2.17 -9.91
C ASP A 77 7.83 2.05 -8.51
N GLN A 78 9.12 1.70 -8.44
CA GLN A 78 9.87 1.71 -7.16
C GLN A 78 9.86 3.08 -6.51
N MET A 79 10.11 4.15 -7.28
CA MET A 79 10.09 5.52 -6.77
C MET A 79 8.69 5.94 -6.31
N ILE A 80 7.64 5.52 -7.03
CA ILE A 80 6.24 5.77 -6.64
C ILE A 80 5.94 5.09 -5.30
N THR A 81 6.31 3.81 -5.14
CA THR A 81 6.12 3.06 -3.89
C THR A 81 6.93 3.68 -2.74
N LEU A 82 8.16 4.11 -2.99
CA LEU A 82 8.99 4.78 -1.98
C LEU A 82 8.38 6.12 -1.56
N ASP A 83 7.87 6.92 -2.50
CA ASP A 83 7.16 8.18 -2.19
C ASP A 83 5.87 7.90 -1.38
N ALA A 84 5.16 6.80 -1.66
CA ALA A 84 4.00 6.37 -0.88
C ALA A 84 4.38 5.95 0.56
N LEU A 85 5.44 5.17 0.74
CA LEU A 85 5.96 4.81 2.07
C LEU A 85 6.42 6.04 2.85
N HIS A 86 7.09 6.99 2.19
CA HIS A 86 7.49 8.25 2.81
C HIS A 86 6.27 9.08 3.24
N ARG A 87 5.21 9.13 2.43
CA ARG A 87 3.93 9.76 2.81
C ARG A 87 3.30 9.09 4.03
N LEU A 88 3.25 7.75 4.04
CA LEU A 88 2.73 6.97 5.16
C LEU A 88 3.50 7.29 6.46
N ALA A 89 4.83 7.33 6.40
CA ALA A 89 5.68 7.66 7.54
C ALA A 89 5.48 9.09 8.05
N ASN A 90 5.31 10.07 7.15
CA ASN A 90 5.07 11.47 7.50
C ASN A 90 3.68 11.72 8.08
N ASN A 91 2.68 10.91 7.69
CA ASN A 91 1.30 11.00 8.17
C ASN A 91 0.98 9.96 9.25
N ARG A 92 2.00 9.33 9.85
CA ARG A 92 1.85 8.22 10.82
C ARG A 92 0.92 8.54 11.98
N GLN A 93 0.95 9.79 12.48
CA GLN A 93 0.12 10.20 13.62
C GLN A 93 -1.38 10.22 13.29
N LEU A 94 -1.73 10.43 12.02
CA LEU A 94 -3.12 10.37 11.58
C LEU A 94 -3.53 8.94 11.20
N ILE A 95 -2.64 8.20 10.56
CA ILE A 95 -2.95 6.86 10.02
C ILE A 95 -2.99 5.81 11.14
N PHE A 96 -2.07 5.86 12.09
CA PHE A 96 -1.96 4.91 13.22
C PHE A 96 -2.59 5.48 14.50
N THR A 97 -3.67 6.25 14.37
CA THR A 97 -4.39 6.85 15.50
C THR A 97 -5.44 5.90 16.07
N ASP A 98 -5.83 6.10 17.33
CA ASP A 98 -6.90 5.33 17.99
C ASP A 98 -8.27 5.48 17.33
N SER A 99 -8.45 6.49 16.47
CA SER A 99 -9.65 6.65 15.65
C SER A 99 -9.65 5.81 14.36
N ASN A 100 -8.52 5.21 13.98
CA ASN A 100 -8.39 4.38 12.78
C ASN A 100 -8.04 2.94 13.19
N GLN A 101 -9.03 2.19 13.68
CA GLN A 101 -8.84 0.86 14.27
C GLN A 101 -9.41 -0.25 13.36
N ASP A 102 -9.17 -0.14 12.06
CA ASP A 102 -9.58 -1.15 11.10
C ASP A 102 -8.53 -2.28 11.05
N ALA A 103 -8.83 -3.41 11.69
CA ALA A 103 -7.93 -4.56 11.76
C ALA A 103 -7.60 -5.14 10.38
N GLU A 104 -8.55 -5.11 9.45
CA GLU A 104 -8.35 -5.60 8.08
C GLU A 104 -7.31 -4.73 7.37
N PHE A 105 -7.40 -3.40 7.54
CA PHE A 105 -6.40 -2.48 7.00
C PHE A 105 -4.99 -2.78 7.51
N PHE A 106 -4.80 -2.96 8.81
CA PHE A 106 -3.47 -3.24 9.35
C PHE A 106 -2.92 -4.59 8.90
N GLY A 107 -3.77 -5.61 8.78
CA GLY A 107 -3.39 -6.90 8.21
C GLY A 107 -2.90 -6.77 6.77
N CYS A 108 -3.67 -6.08 5.91
CA CYS A 108 -3.31 -5.83 4.52
C CYS A 108 -2.05 -4.95 4.39
N LEU A 109 -1.88 -3.95 5.25
CA LEU A 109 -0.70 -3.09 5.25
C LEU A 109 0.56 -3.90 5.60
N CYS A 110 0.51 -4.69 6.68
CA CYS A 110 1.60 -5.58 7.06
C CYS A 110 1.97 -6.54 5.91
N TYR A 111 0.96 -7.13 5.26
CA TYR A 111 1.18 -7.99 4.10
C TYR A 111 1.90 -7.25 2.95
N CYS A 112 1.45 -6.04 2.59
CA CYS A 112 2.11 -5.24 1.56
C CYS A 112 3.59 -4.97 1.94
N LEU A 113 3.86 -4.61 3.20
CA LEU A 113 5.22 -4.34 3.66
C LEU A 113 6.12 -5.59 3.62
N ILE A 114 5.59 -6.76 4.00
CA ILE A 114 6.34 -8.04 3.94
C ILE A 114 6.73 -8.36 2.50
N ILE A 115 5.79 -8.23 1.54
CA ILE A 115 6.07 -8.46 0.12
C ILE A 115 7.13 -7.49 -0.39
N LEU A 116 7.05 -6.21 -0.03
CA LEU A 116 8.06 -5.24 -0.45
C LEU A 116 9.45 -5.61 0.05
N ILE A 117 9.57 -6.13 1.26
CA ILE A 117 10.85 -6.60 1.81
C ILE A 117 11.35 -7.82 1.02
N ASP A 118 10.50 -8.80 0.75
CA ASP A 118 10.87 -10.03 0.03
C ASP A 118 11.30 -9.75 -1.43
N GLU A 119 10.58 -8.89 -2.14
CA GLU A 119 10.92 -8.48 -3.51
C GLU A 119 12.24 -7.69 -3.58
N THR A 120 12.55 -6.89 -2.55
CA THR A 120 13.84 -6.18 -2.49
C THR A 120 15.00 -7.12 -2.17
N GLY A 121 14.78 -8.16 -1.37
CA GLY A 121 15.79 -9.18 -1.07
C GLY A 121 16.11 -10.09 -2.27
N SER A 122 15.10 -10.52 -3.01
CA SER A 122 15.24 -11.41 -4.16
C SER A 122 15.86 -10.75 -5.40
N LYS A 123 15.67 -9.43 -5.59
CA LYS A 123 16.33 -8.68 -6.68
C LYS A 123 17.81 -8.38 -6.40
N GLN A 124 18.26 -8.47 -5.15
CA GLN A 124 19.68 -8.35 -4.78
C GLN A 124 20.46 -9.67 -4.92
N SER A 125 19.79 -10.83 -4.92
CA SER A 125 20.43 -12.15 -5.10
C SER A 125 20.55 -12.57 -6.57
N ASN A 126 21.03 -11.66 -7.42
CA ASN A 126 21.48 -12.02 -8.77
C ASN A 126 23.01 -12.20 -8.84
N ASP A 127 23.64 -12.42 -7.69
CA ASP A 127 25.01 -12.96 -7.62
C ASP A 127 24.94 -14.48 -7.44
N GLU A 128 25.82 -15.17 -8.14
CA GLU A 128 25.75 -16.58 -8.52
C GLU A 128 25.63 -17.55 -7.33
N SER A 129 24.41 -17.91 -6.95
CA SER A 129 24.18 -19.07 -6.10
C SER A 129 22.98 -19.86 -6.61
N ARG A 130 23.18 -20.48 -7.77
CA ARG A 130 22.42 -21.66 -8.20
C ARG A 130 22.56 -22.73 -7.13
N SER A 131 21.62 -22.80 -6.18
CA SER A 131 21.47 -23.93 -5.26
C SER A 131 20.97 -25.15 -6.05
N THR A 132 21.87 -25.79 -6.81
CA THR A 132 21.63 -27.10 -7.40
C THR A 132 21.63 -28.15 -6.30
N TRP A 133 20.45 -28.57 -5.86
CA TRP A 133 20.24 -29.65 -4.87
C TRP A 133 20.35 -31.07 -5.46
N TYR A 134 21.12 -31.27 -6.53
CA TYR A 134 21.38 -32.62 -7.02
C TYR A 134 22.67 -33.15 -6.38
N HIS A 135 22.50 -34.16 -5.51
CA HIS A 135 23.60 -35.00 -5.04
C HIS A 135 24.46 -35.44 -6.22
N ARG A 136 25.74 -35.08 -6.20
CA ARG A 136 26.74 -35.64 -7.11
C ARG A 136 26.88 -37.12 -6.74
N LEU A 137 26.20 -38.01 -7.47
CA LEU A 137 26.48 -39.44 -7.37
C LEU A 137 27.91 -39.65 -7.84
N ASP A 138 28.75 -40.13 -6.94
CA ASP A 138 30.13 -40.50 -7.18
C ASP A 138 30.23 -41.40 -8.42
N SER A 139 31.09 -41.02 -9.37
CA SER A 139 31.66 -41.96 -10.35
C SER A 139 32.57 -42.93 -9.60
N PRO A 140 32.61 -44.24 -9.95
CA PRO A 140 33.48 -44.60 -11.07
C PRO A 140 33.07 -45.88 -11.82
N VAL A 141 33.07 -45.86 -13.16
CA VAL A 141 33.44 -47.05 -13.92
C VAL A 141 34.34 -46.62 -15.07
N SER A 142 35.63 -46.89 -14.90
CA SER A 142 36.59 -46.93 -15.99
C SER A 142 36.18 -48.01 -16.99
N THR A 143 35.85 -47.59 -18.20
CA THR A 143 35.90 -48.45 -19.38
C THR A 143 36.76 -47.75 -20.42
N MET A 144 38.06 -48.05 -20.42
CA MET A 144 38.85 -47.98 -21.64
C MET A 144 38.87 -49.36 -22.31
N GLN A 145 38.68 -49.32 -23.62
CA GLN A 145 38.42 -50.38 -24.59
C GLN A 145 39.61 -51.36 -24.76
N PRO A 146 39.38 -52.51 -25.45
CA PRO A 146 40.42 -53.50 -25.78
C PRO A 146 41.58 -52.94 -26.61
#